data_AF-A0AAW1BBU1-F1
#
_entry.id   AF-A0AAW1BBU1-F1
#
_cell.length_a   1.000
_cell.length_b   1.000
_cell.length_c   1.000
_cell.angle_alpha   90.00
_cell.angle_beta   90.00
_cell.angle_gamma   90.00
#
_symmetry.space_group_name_H-M   'P 1'
#
loop_
_entity.id
_entity.type
_entity.pdbx_description
1 polymer ?
#
loop_
_entity_poly.entity_id
_entity_poly.type
_entity_poly.pdbx_seq_one_letter_code
_entity_poly.pdbx_strand_id
1 'polypeptide(L)'
;GVCIAQSLKIPREPRPGEFEKIIKRLVETPNARAIIMFANEDDIRRILEAAKKLNQTGHFLWIGSDSWGSKIAPVYQQEEIAEGAVTILPKRASIDGKTA
;
A
#
# COMPACT_ATOMS: atom_id res chain seq x y z
N GLY A 1 16.54 -14.03 -11.12
CA GLY A 1 16.37 -12.59 -10.84
C GLY A 1 14.90 -12.27 -10.69
N VAL A 2 14.56 -11.10 -10.14
CA VAL A 2 13.17 -10.59 -10.04
C VAL A 2 12.96 -9.55 -11.14
N CYS A 3 11.78 -9.56 -11.78
CA CYS A 3 11.41 -8.58 -12.80
C CYS A 3 10.39 -7.57 -12.25
N ILE A 4 10.52 -6.30 -12.65
CA ILE A 4 9.56 -5.24 -12.31
C ILE A 4 8.66 -5.04 -13.52
N ALA A 5 7.39 -5.44 -13.41
CA ALA A 5 6.43 -5.30 -14.50
C ALA A 5 6.11 -3.84 -14.80
N GLN A 6 5.90 -3.04 -13.76
CA GLN A 6 5.60 -1.61 -13.85
C GLN A 6 6.20 -0.86 -12.67
N SER A 7 6.58 0.40 -12.88
CA SER A 7 7.02 1.32 -11.83
C SER A 7 6.22 2.62 -11.93
N LEU A 8 5.33 2.86 -10.97
CA LEU A 8 4.45 4.02 -10.92
C LEU A 8 4.84 4.96 -9.78
N LYS A 9 4.53 6.26 -9.91
CA LYS A 9 4.80 7.29 -8.90
C LYS A 9 3.51 7.98 -8.50
N ILE A 10 3.36 8.24 -7.20
CA ILE A 10 2.29 9.07 -6.65
C ILE A 10 2.75 10.54 -6.74
N PRO A 11 2.02 11.43 -7.43
CA PRO A 11 2.36 12.84 -7.46
C PRO A 11 2.30 13.47 -6.07
N ARG A 12 3.14 14.48 -5.80
CA ARG A 12 3.13 15.19 -4.51
C ARG A 12 1.79 15.87 -4.19
N GLU A 13 1.10 16.33 -5.23
CA GLU A 13 -0.24 16.91 -5.14
C GLU A 13 -1.18 16.13 -6.08
N PRO A 14 -1.71 14.98 -5.61
CA PRO A 14 -2.58 14.16 -6.42
C PRO A 14 -3.90 14.88 -6.68
N ARG A 15 -4.27 15.01 -7.95
CA ARG A 15 -5.60 15.49 -8.36
C ARG A 15 -6.65 14.41 -8.06
N PRO A 16 -7.95 14.78 -8.01
CA PRO A 16 -9.01 13.78 -7.95
C PRO A 16 -8.88 12.74 -9.07
N GLY A 17 -8.98 11.46 -8.73
CA GLY A 17 -8.87 10.35 -9.69
C GLY A 17 -7.45 9.82 -9.94
N GLU A 18 -6.40 10.44 -9.41
CA GLU A 18 -5.02 9.98 -9.67
C GLU A 18 -4.71 8.60 -9.06
N PHE A 19 -5.27 8.30 -7.89
CA PHE A 19 -5.12 6.98 -7.25
C PHE A 19 -5.81 5.88 -8.06
N GLU A 20 -7.02 6.15 -8.56
CA GLU A 20 -7.76 5.25 -9.44
C GLU A 20 -7.03 5.00 -10.76
N LYS A 21 -6.34 6.01 -11.31
CA LYS A 21 -5.48 5.84 -12.50
C LYS A 21 -4.30 4.91 -12.22
N ILE A 22 -3.66 5.02 -11.04
CA ILE A 22 -2.57 4.12 -10.65
C ILE A 22 -3.08 2.68 -10.57
N ILE A 23 -4.21 2.43 -9.90
CA ILE A 23 -4.79 1.09 -9.81
C ILE A 23 -5.14 0.55 -11.20
N LYS A 24 -5.78 1.35 -12.06
CA LYS A 24 -6.10 0.93 -13.44
C LYS A 24 -4.86 0.51 -14.23
N ARG A 25 -3.75 1.25 -14.10
CA ARG A 25 -2.48 0.87 -14.74
C ARG A 25 -1.94 -0.45 -14.20
N LEU A 26 -1.99 -0.68 -12.89
CA LEU A 26 -1.54 -1.95 -12.31
C LEU A 26 -2.36 -3.14 -12.85
N VAL A 27 -3.67 -2.97 -13.03
CA VAL A 27 -4.57 -3.99 -13.60
C VAL A 27 -4.22 -4.33 -15.06
N GLU A 28 -3.56 -3.44 -15.82
CA GLU A 28 -3.10 -3.73 -17.19
C GLU A 28 -2.05 -4.85 -17.24
N THR A 29 -1.46 -5.25 -16.11
CA THR A 29 -0.59 -6.44 -16.01
C THR A 29 -1.17 -7.47 -15.03
N PRO A 30 -2.19 -8.24 -15.44
CA PRO A 30 -2.94 -9.11 -14.53
C PRO A 30 -2.11 -10.27 -13.95
N ASN A 31 -1.00 -10.62 -14.59
CA ASN A 31 -0.07 -11.64 -14.09
C ASN A 31 0.80 -11.12 -12.92
N ALA A 32 0.99 -9.81 -12.81
CA ALA A 32 1.79 -9.19 -11.76
C ALA A 32 0.89 -8.79 -10.58
N ARG A 33 0.60 -9.76 -9.70
CA ARG A 33 -0.29 -9.56 -8.55
C ARG A 33 0.39 -8.89 -7.35
N ALA A 34 1.71 -9.03 -7.21
CA ALA A 34 2.46 -8.48 -6.09
C ALA A 34 2.78 -6.99 -6.33
N ILE A 35 2.37 -6.14 -5.39
CA ILE A 35 2.58 -4.68 -5.44
C ILE A 35 3.47 -4.25 -4.28
N ILE A 36 4.65 -3.71 -4.58
CA ILE A 36 5.57 -3.16 -3.58
C ILE A 36 5.30 -1.66 -3.44
N MET A 37 4.96 -1.21 -2.22
CA MET A 37 4.58 0.17 -1.92
C MET A 37 5.58 0.86 -1.01
N PHE A 38 6.22 1.89 -1.56
CA PHE A 38 6.98 2.90 -0.84
C PHE A 38 6.21 4.22 -0.87
N ALA A 39 5.37 4.42 0.15
CA ALA A 39 4.47 5.55 0.25
C ALA A 39 4.23 5.90 1.71
N ASN A 40 3.85 7.15 1.99
CA ASN A 40 3.44 7.55 3.32
C ASN A 40 2.06 6.96 3.69
N GLU A 41 1.67 7.15 4.94
CA GLU A 41 0.44 6.59 5.51
C GLU A 41 -0.83 6.99 4.74
N ASP A 42 -0.98 8.27 4.41
CA ASP A 42 -2.15 8.80 3.70
C ASP A 42 -2.24 8.26 2.27
N ASP A 43 -1.11 8.20 1.56
CA ASP A 43 -1.04 7.70 0.21
C ASP A 43 -1.38 6.20 0.14
N ILE A 44 -0.91 5.41 1.11
CA ILE A 44 -1.28 3.98 1.22
C ILE A 44 -2.79 3.86 1.41
N ARG A 45 -3.36 4.62 2.35
CA ARG A 45 -4.81 4.60 2.62
C ARG A 45 -5.61 4.86 1.35
N ARG A 46 -5.21 5.89 0.58
CA ARG A 46 -5.91 6.31 -0.64
C ARG A 46 -5.72 5.34 -1.81
N ILE A 47 -4.57 4.66 -1.90
CA ILE A 47 -4.36 3.56 -2.86
C ILE A 47 -5.30 2.39 -2.57
N LEU A 48 -5.38 1.95 -1.31
CA LEU A 48 -6.29 0.86 -0.91
C LEU A 48 -7.75 1.25 -1.15
N GLU A 49 -8.13 2.50 -0.85
CA GLU A 49 -9.48 3.00 -1.12
C GLU A 49 -9.81 3.00 -2.62
N ALA A 50 -8.87 3.43 -3.46
CA ALA A 50 -9.04 3.38 -4.92
C ALA A 50 -9.16 1.94 -5.43
N ALA A 51 -8.40 1.00 -4.86
CA ALA A 51 -8.52 -0.42 -5.19
C ALA A 51 -9.89 -0.99 -4.79
N LYS A 52 -10.41 -0.60 -3.61
CA LYS A 52 -11.77 -0.93 -3.14
C LYS A 52 -12.83 -0.42 -4.12
N LYS A 53 -12.77 0.86 -4.48
CA LYS A 53 -13.71 1.50 -5.43
C LYS A 53 -13.72 0.84 -6.80
N LEU A 54 -12.59 0.27 -7.21
CA LEU A 54 -12.44 -0.43 -8.48
C LEU A 54 -12.65 -1.95 -8.37
N ASN A 55 -13.21 -2.43 -7.25
CA ASN A 55 -13.53 -3.84 -6.99
C ASN A 55 -12.32 -4.78 -7.15
N GLN A 56 -11.14 -4.34 -6.72
CA GLN A 56 -9.90 -5.13 -6.77
C GLN A 56 -9.59 -5.89 -5.46
N THR A 57 -10.61 -6.12 -4.63
CA THR A 57 -10.50 -6.93 -3.41
C THR A 57 -9.97 -8.33 -3.72
N GLY A 58 -8.94 -8.76 -2.98
CA GLY A 58 -8.30 -10.08 -3.16
C GLY A 58 -7.47 -10.26 -4.43
N HIS A 59 -7.41 -9.26 -5.32
CA HIS A 59 -6.63 -9.36 -6.55
C HIS A 59 -5.13 -9.17 -6.28
N PHE A 60 -4.77 -8.06 -5.64
CA PHE A 60 -3.39 -7.69 -5.35
C PHE A 60 -2.88 -8.28 -4.03
N LEU A 61 -1.58 -8.56 -3.99
CA LEU A 61 -0.82 -8.88 -2.78
C LEU A 61 0.05 -7.67 -2.43
N TRP A 62 -0.24 -7.02 -1.32
CA TRP A 62 0.43 -5.78 -0.94
C TRP A 62 1.69 -6.06 -0.13
N ILE A 63 2.79 -5.43 -0.52
CA ILE A 63 4.05 -5.43 0.21
C ILE A 63 4.37 -3.99 0.61
N GLY A 64 4.16 -3.65 1.88
CA GLY A 64 4.31 -2.29 2.41
C GLY A 64 5.66 -2.03 3.08
N SER A 65 6.19 -0.82 2.91
CA SER A 65 7.32 -0.31 3.69
C SER A 65 6.97 -0.03 5.16
N ASP A 66 7.96 0.45 5.93
CA ASP A 66 7.84 0.82 7.35
C ASP A 66 6.87 1.97 7.63
N SER A 67 6.60 2.79 6.62
CA SER A 67 5.56 3.83 6.69
C SER A 67 4.17 3.24 6.94
N TRP A 68 3.91 2.01 6.46
CA TRP A 68 2.75 1.20 6.85
C TRP A 68 3.03 0.48 8.17
N GLY A 69 4.04 -0.41 8.18
CA GLY A 69 4.40 -1.21 9.35
C GLY A 69 3.19 -1.87 10.03
N SER A 70 3.07 -1.67 11.34
CA SER A 70 1.97 -2.20 12.16
C SER A 70 0.83 -1.19 12.40
N LYS A 71 0.77 -0.08 11.64
CA LYS A 71 -0.24 0.96 11.86
C LYS A 71 -1.61 0.53 11.31
N ILE A 72 -2.66 0.84 12.06
CA ILE A 72 -4.04 0.56 11.65
C ILE A 72 -4.61 1.61 10.69
N ALA A 73 -4.11 2.85 10.76
CA ALA A 73 -4.67 3.98 10.01
C ALA A 73 -4.77 3.77 8.48
N PRO A 74 -3.78 3.15 7.80
CA PRO A 74 -3.89 2.84 6.38
C PRO A 74 -5.04 1.88 6.02
N VAL A 75 -5.44 0.99 6.93
CA VAL A 75 -6.38 -0.11 6.61
C VAL A 75 -7.77 0.07 7.23
N TYR A 76 -7.94 1.00 8.16
CA TYR A 76 -9.19 1.20 8.88
C TYR A 76 -10.38 1.42 7.92
N GLN A 77 -11.42 0.58 8.03
CA GLN A 77 -12.63 0.49 7.17
C GLN A 77 -12.42 -0.04 5.74
N GLN A 78 -11.26 -0.61 5.47
CA GLN A 78 -10.89 -1.23 4.19
C GLN A 78 -9.96 -2.43 4.39
N GLU A 79 -10.16 -3.13 5.51
CA GLU A 79 -9.34 -4.25 5.96
C GLU A 79 -9.33 -5.39 4.93
N GLU A 80 -10.45 -5.64 4.25
CA GLU A 80 -10.59 -6.69 3.25
C GLU A 80 -9.70 -6.47 2.01
N ILE A 81 -9.32 -5.22 1.71
CA ILE A 81 -8.41 -4.91 0.61
C ILE A 81 -6.97 -5.20 1.00
N ALA A 82 -6.64 -5.00 2.27
CA ALA A 82 -5.32 -5.18 2.83
C ALA A 82 -5.07 -6.59 3.38
N GLU A 83 -6.05 -7.49 3.30
CA GLU A 83 -5.92 -8.86 3.80
C GLU A 83 -4.75 -9.57 3.12
N GLY A 84 -3.91 -10.23 3.92
CA GLY A 84 -2.69 -10.89 3.45
C GLY A 84 -1.52 -9.96 3.11
N ALA A 85 -1.63 -8.66 3.38
CA ALA A 85 -0.52 -7.72 3.19
C ALA A 85 0.68 -8.10 4.07
N VAL A 86 1.88 -7.98 3.49
CA VAL A 86 3.15 -8.13 4.20
C VAL A 86 3.77 -6.75 4.34
N THR A 87 4.01 -6.32 5.57
CA THR A 87 4.64 -5.01 5.83
C THR A 87 5.96 -5.18 6.58
N ILE A 88 6.86 -4.22 6.36
CA ILE A 88 8.14 -4.18 7.05
C ILE A 88 7.99 -3.29 8.27
N LEU A 89 8.57 -3.69 9.40
CA LEU A 89 8.69 -2.83 10.57
C LEU A 89 10.08 -3.04 11.17
N PRO A 90 10.94 -2.00 11.24
CA PRO A 90 12.23 -2.11 11.91
C PRO A 90 12.05 -2.53 13.37
N LYS A 91 12.91 -3.44 13.84
CA LYS A 91 12.92 -3.86 15.25
C LYS A 91 13.17 -2.64 16.14
N ARG A 92 12.26 -2.40 17.08
CA ARG A 92 12.41 -1.35 18.09
C ARG A 92 12.79 -2.00 19.42
N ALA A 93 13.69 -1.36 20.16
CA ALA A 93 14.00 -1.71 21.54
C ALA A 93 13.53 -0.56 22.42
N SER A 94 12.80 -0.89 23.49
CA SER A 94 12.49 0.09 24.53
C SER A 94 13.76 0.43 25.29
N ILE A 95 13.96 1.72 25.56
CA ILE A 95 15.05 2.20 26.42
C ILE A 95 14.47 2.48 27.80
N ASP A 96 14.97 1.81 28.82
CA ASP A 96 14.52 2.02 30.20
C ASP A 96 14.72 3.48 30.63
N GLY A 97 13.70 4.06 31.26
CA GLY A 97 13.72 5.46 31.74
C GLY A 97 13.17 6.51 30.76
N LYS A 98 12.75 6.11 29.55
CA LYS A 98 11.91 6.93 28.67
C LYS A 98 10.71 6.10 28.24
N THR A 99 9.54 6.40 28.78
CA THR A 99 8.27 5.88 28.27
C THR A 99 8.17 6.23 26.78
N ALA A 100 7.89 5.21 25.97
CA ALA A 100 7.63 5.34 24.55
C ALA A 100 6.34 6.16 24.29
#